data_AF-A0A4R9JJV4-F1
#
_entry.id   AF-A0A4R9JJV4-F1
#
_cell.length_a   1.000
_cell.length_b   1.000
_cell.length_c   1.000
_cell.angle_alpha   90.00
_cell.angle_beta   90.00
_cell.angle_gamma   90.00
#
_symmetry.space_group_name_H-M   'P 1'
#
loop_
_entity.id
_entity.type
_entity.pdbx_description
1 polymer ?
#
loop_
_entity_poly.entity_id
_entity_poly.type
_entity_poly.pdbx_seq_one_letter_code
_entity_poly.pdbx_strand_id
1 'polypeptide(L)'
;MFDLAITPVTKSQFLQYLRCNNAFHLVREGLVPKPSSSSYGGYLEWGDFLQLCKSQFSESISVEKTMDKEESIQKTTEWISKKKSIFHAHLRFQNFVSTVEYLEYDSERDGWILWDFRPIGSVKQDILRSFYFHKQVAEGMSLHIVGYKLIRIQTKYIFPGGTIAPEDYLLIEDITPRMDAEMVTRDEEWKQFLEEVKKTGEQSVRFSFLDSKPSCRSLKTCLSPIHCAKGKENAKEVFDFRDSSELAKQWFAMGYNSYESVPDSELTPIQRIQKQAHISNKTYFDKNAFENYLTNVTKTVAFLDFESINPYFPLYPETRPFQHVPYLYSLHIWDRENDILTHKTYLHEDVGTDPRVPVLTQLQKDLPEGITIFSFNDFFEKLIIQETATAFPEFLEFWERAKSMFIDLALPFKKLWIYHPGQNGKASLKEILPCFSTESHGGLSIREGQDANYQYLRLIKKQVTAEEKKRVLEDLIAYCKLDSYGLFLIYRMLLERLSVI
;
A
#
# COMPACT_ATOMS: atom_id res chain seq x y z
N MET A 1 -9.19 -36.47 -29.25
CA MET A 1 -9.19 -35.06 -29.71
C MET A 1 -8.55 -34.30 -28.56
N PHE A 2 -7.32 -33.81 -28.73
CA PHE A 2 -6.64 -33.09 -27.66
C PHE A 2 -7.34 -31.75 -27.50
N ASP A 3 -8.21 -31.63 -26.49
CA ASP A 3 -8.75 -30.34 -26.08
C ASP A 3 -7.54 -29.44 -25.83
N LEU A 4 -7.45 -28.35 -26.60
CA LEU A 4 -6.55 -27.25 -26.29
C LEU A 4 -6.81 -26.90 -24.83
N ALA A 5 -5.82 -27.10 -23.96
CA ALA A 5 -5.95 -26.84 -22.54
C ALA A 5 -6.29 -25.36 -22.35
N ILE A 6 -7.58 -25.05 -22.19
CA ILE A 6 -8.05 -23.69 -21.97
C ILE A 6 -7.51 -23.26 -20.62
N THR A 7 -6.63 -22.26 -20.61
CA THR A 7 -6.10 -21.68 -19.37
C THR A 7 -7.27 -21.27 -18.47
N PRO A 8 -7.36 -21.73 -17.22
CA PRO A 8 -8.52 -21.39 -16.39
C PRO A 8 -8.57 -19.89 -16.10
N VAL A 9 -9.77 -19.33 -16.05
CA VAL A 9 -10.04 -17.97 -15.56
C VAL A 9 -10.21 -18.02 -14.04
N THR A 10 -9.43 -17.21 -13.34
CA THR A 10 -9.45 -17.11 -11.87
C THR A 10 -10.02 -15.77 -11.40
N LYS A 11 -10.43 -15.71 -10.12
CA LYS A 11 -10.81 -14.47 -9.43
C LYS A 11 -9.82 -13.32 -9.70
N SER A 12 -8.51 -13.58 -9.55
CA SER A 12 -7.49 -12.54 -9.73
C SER A 12 -7.46 -11.99 -11.15
N GLN A 13 -7.73 -12.84 -12.15
CA GLN A 13 -7.82 -12.42 -13.55
C GLN A 13 -9.10 -11.61 -13.81
N PHE A 14 -10.24 -12.00 -13.24
CA PHE A 14 -11.47 -11.20 -13.31
C PHE A 14 -11.29 -9.80 -12.67
N LEU A 15 -10.70 -9.73 -11.46
CA LEU A 15 -10.38 -8.45 -10.84
C LEU A 15 -9.37 -7.64 -11.66
N GLN A 16 -8.41 -8.31 -12.32
CA GLN A 16 -7.48 -7.65 -13.24
C GLN A 16 -8.22 -7.07 -14.45
N TYR A 17 -9.20 -7.78 -15.02
CA TYR A 17 -10.05 -7.28 -16.11
C TYR A 17 -10.79 -6.01 -15.70
N LEU A 18 -11.44 -6.01 -14.53
CA LEU A 18 -12.17 -4.84 -14.02
C LEU A 18 -11.27 -3.63 -13.77
N ARG A 19 -9.97 -3.85 -13.52
CA ARG A 19 -8.97 -2.78 -13.42
C ARG A 19 -8.46 -2.35 -14.79
N CYS A 20 -8.19 -3.30 -15.68
CA CYS A 20 -7.73 -3.09 -17.04
C CYS A 20 -7.95 -4.36 -17.87
N ASN A 21 -8.84 -4.27 -18.84
CA ASN A 21 -9.16 -5.37 -19.75
C ASN A 21 -7.92 -5.90 -20.51
N ASN A 22 -7.08 -5.01 -21.05
CA ASN A 22 -5.88 -5.42 -21.78
C ASN A 22 -4.91 -6.20 -20.88
N ALA A 23 -4.73 -5.72 -19.65
CA ALA A 23 -3.86 -6.38 -18.68
C ALA A 23 -4.32 -7.81 -18.38
N PHE A 24 -5.64 -8.06 -18.36
CA PHE A 24 -6.17 -9.42 -18.24
C PHE A 24 -5.68 -10.32 -19.39
N HIS A 25 -5.83 -9.90 -20.64
CA HIS A 25 -5.38 -10.70 -21.79
C HIS A 25 -3.87 -10.85 -21.86
N LEU A 26 -3.11 -9.76 -21.69
CA LEU A 26 -1.64 -9.76 -21.76
C LEU A 26 -1.01 -10.70 -20.73
N VAL A 27 -1.56 -10.74 -19.50
CA VAL A 27 -1.09 -11.66 -18.45
C VAL A 27 -1.49 -13.10 -18.77
N ARG A 28 -2.70 -13.32 -19.29
CA ARG A 28 -3.21 -14.66 -19.65
C ARG A 28 -2.42 -15.30 -20.79
N GLU A 29 -1.98 -14.51 -21.77
CA GLU A 29 -1.13 -14.97 -22.88
C GLU A 29 0.35 -15.09 -22.51
N GLY A 30 0.75 -14.68 -21.30
CA GLY A 30 2.15 -14.70 -20.88
C GLY A 30 3.02 -13.63 -21.54
N LEU A 31 2.42 -12.62 -22.19
CA LEU A 31 3.14 -11.49 -22.80
C LEU A 31 3.70 -10.53 -21.74
N VAL A 32 3.06 -10.47 -20.58
CA VAL A 32 3.51 -9.69 -19.43
C VAL A 32 3.41 -10.56 -18.18
N PRO A 33 4.41 -10.52 -17.27
CA PRO A 33 4.31 -11.24 -16.01
C PRO A 33 3.09 -10.76 -15.20
N LYS A 34 2.50 -11.69 -14.46
CA LYS A 34 1.49 -11.35 -13.46
C LYS A 34 2.11 -10.38 -12.45
N PRO A 35 1.49 -9.22 -12.17
CA PRO A 35 1.99 -8.31 -11.15
C PRO A 35 2.12 -9.03 -9.80
N SER A 36 3.22 -8.79 -9.08
CA SER A 36 3.34 -9.26 -7.71
C SER A 36 2.25 -8.60 -6.87
N SER A 37 1.51 -9.42 -6.11
CA SER A 37 0.45 -8.95 -5.21
C SER A 37 0.92 -8.85 -3.76
N SER A 38 2.23 -9.02 -3.53
CA SER A 38 2.83 -9.06 -2.21
C SER A 38 2.80 -7.68 -1.55
N SER A 39 1.84 -7.49 -0.65
CA SER A 39 2.02 -6.66 0.53
C SER A 39 3.13 -7.34 1.35
N TYR A 40 4.31 -6.72 1.42
CA TYR A 40 5.51 -7.32 2.04
C TYR A 40 5.25 -7.76 3.49
N GLY A 41 4.53 -6.97 4.30
CA GLY A 41 4.20 -7.30 5.70
C GLY A 41 3.18 -8.44 5.90
N GLY A 42 2.22 -8.60 5.00
CA GLY A 42 1.05 -9.45 5.25
C GLY A 42 1.29 -10.95 5.28
N TYR A 43 2.40 -11.40 4.70
CA TYR A 43 2.73 -12.82 4.62
C TYR A 43 3.17 -13.40 5.97
N LEU A 44 3.80 -12.61 6.84
CA LEU A 44 4.37 -13.14 8.09
C LEU A 44 3.32 -13.65 9.06
N GLU A 45 2.18 -12.96 9.11
CA GLU A 45 1.10 -13.17 10.09
C GLU A 45 -0.16 -13.77 9.47
N TRP A 46 -0.18 -13.97 8.14
CA TRP A 46 -1.31 -14.59 7.46
C TRP A 46 -1.65 -15.98 8.01
N GLY A 47 -0.64 -16.78 8.35
CA GLY A 47 -0.84 -18.12 8.92
C GLY A 47 -1.60 -18.07 10.24
N ASP A 48 -1.18 -17.19 11.15
CA ASP A 48 -1.80 -17.02 12.47
C ASP A 48 -3.21 -16.44 12.34
N PHE A 49 -3.40 -15.45 11.46
CA PHE A 49 -4.72 -14.89 11.15
C PHE A 49 -5.68 -15.94 10.60
N LEU A 50 -5.22 -16.77 9.66
CA LEU A 50 -6.01 -17.84 9.09
C LEU A 50 -6.40 -18.88 10.15
N GLN A 51 -5.47 -19.25 11.04
CA GLN A 51 -5.78 -20.17 12.14
C GLN A 51 -6.81 -19.58 13.11
N LEU A 52 -6.68 -18.30 13.46
CA LEU A 52 -7.66 -17.62 14.30
C LEU A 52 -9.04 -17.55 13.65
N CYS A 53 -9.12 -17.31 12.35
CA CYS A 53 -10.39 -17.36 11.62
C CYS A 53 -10.97 -18.78 11.61
N LYS A 54 -10.15 -19.80 11.41
CA LYS A 54 -10.58 -21.21 11.37
C LYS A 54 -11.14 -21.69 12.71
N SER A 55 -10.63 -21.17 13.83
CA SER A 55 -11.12 -21.55 15.16
C SER A 55 -12.59 -21.17 15.42
N GLN A 56 -13.17 -20.31 14.58
CA GLN A 56 -14.57 -19.90 14.64
C GLN A 56 -15.55 -20.97 14.14
N PHE A 57 -15.05 -22.09 13.60
CA PHE A 57 -15.88 -23.11 12.99
C PHE A 57 -15.63 -24.46 13.64
N SER A 58 -16.69 -25.06 14.19
CA SER A 58 -16.66 -26.41 14.75
C SER A 58 -16.82 -27.46 13.63
N GLU A 59 -15.83 -28.33 13.45
CA GLU A 59 -15.88 -29.52 12.58
C GLU A 59 -15.92 -29.29 11.06
N SER A 60 -14.95 -28.55 10.53
CA SER A 60 -14.83 -28.35 9.09
C SER A 60 -13.63 -29.09 8.50
N ILE A 61 -13.88 -29.76 7.38
CA ILE A 61 -12.84 -30.38 6.57
C ILE A 61 -12.10 -29.31 5.76
N SER A 62 -10.83 -29.55 5.47
CA SER A 62 -9.99 -28.62 4.69
C SER A 62 -9.41 -29.35 3.49
N VAL A 63 -9.46 -28.71 2.33
CA VAL A 63 -8.59 -29.11 1.21
C VAL A 63 -7.17 -28.63 1.54
N GLU A 64 -6.18 -29.49 1.37
CA GLU A 64 -4.79 -29.15 1.65
C GLU A 64 -4.18 -28.36 0.49
N LYS A 65 -3.43 -27.29 0.80
CA LYS A 65 -2.82 -26.41 -0.22
C LYS A 65 -1.75 -27.11 -1.08
N THR A 66 -1.20 -28.22 -0.61
CA THR A 66 -0.17 -29.02 -1.27
C THR A 66 -0.72 -30.01 -2.28
N MET A 67 -2.04 -30.25 -2.27
CA MET A 67 -2.68 -31.15 -3.22
C MET A 67 -2.61 -30.61 -4.65
N ASP A 68 -2.63 -31.52 -5.62
CA ASP A 68 -2.82 -31.14 -7.00
C ASP A 68 -4.18 -30.45 -7.21
N LYS A 69 -4.26 -29.54 -8.19
CA LYS A 69 -5.47 -28.75 -8.44
C LYS A 69 -6.66 -29.60 -8.84
N GLU A 70 -6.47 -30.62 -9.68
CA GLU A 70 -7.57 -31.49 -10.11
C GLU A 70 -8.04 -32.36 -8.95
N GLU A 71 -7.12 -32.89 -8.15
CA GLU A 71 -7.43 -33.65 -6.93
C GLU A 71 -8.24 -32.79 -5.94
N SER A 72 -7.84 -31.52 -5.78
CA SER A 72 -8.52 -30.54 -4.92
C SER A 72 -9.96 -30.28 -5.36
N ILE A 73 -10.19 -30.12 -6.66
CA ILE A 73 -11.53 -29.94 -7.24
C ILE A 73 -12.38 -31.21 -7.04
N GLN A 74 -11.80 -32.39 -7.27
CA GLN A 74 -12.50 -33.66 -7.12
C GLN A 74 -12.94 -33.88 -5.67
N LYS A 75 -12.05 -33.71 -4.68
CA LYS A 75 -12.41 -33.83 -3.25
C LYS A 75 -13.45 -32.80 -2.84
N THR A 76 -13.32 -31.56 -3.29
CA THR A 76 -14.33 -30.51 -3.03
C THR A 76 -15.71 -30.95 -3.53
N THR A 77 -15.78 -31.48 -4.75
CA THR A 77 -17.04 -31.96 -5.36
C THR A 77 -17.65 -33.13 -4.57
N GLU A 78 -16.81 -34.08 -4.14
CA GLU A 78 -17.26 -35.20 -3.30
C GLU A 78 -17.88 -34.70 -1.99
N TRP A 79 -17.24 -33.75 -1.31
CA TRP A 79 -17.72 -33.21 -0.05
C TRP A 79 -18.96 -32.35 -0.18
N ILE A 80 -19.08 -31.60 -1.28
CA ILE A 80 -20.31 -30.89 -1.64
C ILE A 80 -21.48 -31.87 -1.77
N SER A 81 -21.28 -33.02 -2.42
CA SER A 81 -22.33 -34.04 -2.56
C SER A 81 -22.80 -34.62 -1.21
N LYS A 82 -21.92 -34.56 -0.20
CA LYS A 82 -22.20 -34.97 1.19
C LYS A 82 -22.66 -33.81 2.06
N LYS A 83 -22.93 -32.62 1.49
CA LYS A 83 -23.37 -31.42 2.21
C LYS A 83 -22.46 -31.05 3.39
N LYS A 84 -21.15 -31.17 3.20
CA LYS A 84 -20.14 -30.80 4.19
C LYS A 84 -19.62 -29.39 3.94
N SER A 85 -19.36 -28.66 5.02
CA SER A 85 -18.68 -27.35 4.97
C SER A 85 -17.17 -27.52 4.79
N ILE A 86 -16.55 -26.73 3.91
CA ILE A 86 -15.21 -26.99 3.37
C ILE A 86 -14.33 -25.73 3.45
N PHE A 87 -13.20 -25.81 4.14
CA PHE A 87 -12.14 -24.82 4.03
C PHE A 87 -11.34 -24.98 2.73
N HIS A 88 -10.99 -23.86 2.11
CA HIS A 88 -10.23 -23.80 0.86
C HIS A 88 -10.92 -24.60 -0.27
N ALA A 89 -12.25 -24.45 -0.41
CA ALA A 89 -13.01 -25.18 -1.42
C ALA A 89 -12.59 -24.76 -2.84
N HIS A 90 -12.22 -25.74 -3.67
CA HIS A 90 -11.85 -25.53 -5.06
C HIS A 90 -13.05 -25.83 -5.97
N LEU A 91 -13.62 -24.79 -6.55
CA LEU A 91 -14.79 -24.84 -7.41
C LEU A 91 -14.37 -24.68 -8.88
N ARG A 92 -15.01 -25.44 -9.77
CA ARG A 92 -14.83 -25.33 -11.21
C ARG A 92 -16.16 -25.39 -11.92
N PHE A 93 -16.41 -24.37 -12.73
CA PHE A 93 -17.52 -24.35 -13.68
C PHE A 93 -16.97 -23.94 -15.05
N GLN A 94 -17.07 -24.82 -16.03
CA GLN A 94 -16.46 -24.62 -17.36
C GLN A 94 -14.96 -24.27 -17.23
N ASN A 95 -14.52 -23.17 -17.82
CA ASN A 95 -13.15 -22.65 -17.74
C ASN A 95 -12.91 -21.75 -16.51
N PHE A 96 -13.89 -21.52 -15.64
CA PHE A 96 -13.73 -20.71 -14.43
C PHE A 96 -13.31 -21.56 -13.23
N VAL A 97 -12.26 -21.13 -12.54
CA VAL A 97 -11.76 -21.77 -11.32
C VAL A 97 -11.73 -20.77 -10.17
N SER A 98 -12.30 -21.19 -9.06
CA SER A 98 -12.46 -20.40 -7.85
C SER A 98 -11.94 -21.17 -6.64
N THR A 99 -11.21 -20.49 -5.76
CA THR A 99 -10.88 -21.00 -4.43
C THR A 99 -11.55 -20.08 -3.41
N VAL A 100 -12.45 -20.65 -2.61
CA VAL A 100 -13.19 -19.96 -1.55
C VAL A 100 -12.54 -20.30 -0.21
N GLU A 101 -12.35 -19.32 0.68
CA GLU A 101 -11.68 -19.56 1.97
C GLU A 101 -12.47 -20.54 2.83
N TYR A 102 -13.81 -20.37 2.91
CA TYR A 102 -14.70 -21.34 3.51
C TYR A 102 -16.06 -21.37 2.80
N LEU A 103 -16.50 -22.56 2.44
CA LEU A 103 -17.80 -22.83 1.83
C LEU A 103 -18.66 -23.56 2.87
N GLU A 104 -19.61 -22.85 3.46
CA GLU A 104 -20.46 -23.38 4.54
C GLU A 104 -21.77 -23.91 3.97
N TYR A 105 -22.15 -25.13 4.33
CA TYR A 105 -23.49 -25.64 4.03
C TYR A 105 -24.46 -25.20 5.13
N ASP A 106 -25.50 -24.47 4.74
CA ASP A 106 -26.59 -24.05 5.60
C ASP A 106 -27.76 -25.05 5.45
N SER A 107 -27.92 -25.89 6.48
CA SER A 107 -28.95 -26.92 6.51
C SER A 107 -30.37 -26.38 6.66
N GLU A 108 -30.55 -25.18 7.24
CA GLU A 108 -31.88 -24.60 7.43
C GLU A 108 -32.45 -24.07 6.12
N ARG A 109 -31.60 -23.44 5.31
CA ARG A 109 -31.97 -22.88 4.00
C ARG A 109 -31.71 -23.82 2.82
N ASP A 110 -31.16 -25.01 3.09
CA ASP A 110 -30.67 -25.96 2.09
C ASP A 110 -29.81 -25.27 1.02
N GLY A 111 -28.80 -24.53 1.47
CA GLY A 111 -27.99 -23.67 0.61
C GLY A 111 -26.55 -23.55 1.10
N TRP A 112 -25.80 -22.67 0.45
CA TRP A 112 -24.39 -22.46 0.72
C TRP A 112 -24.08 -20.99 1.04
N ILE A 113 -23.23 -20.77 2.04
CA ILE A 113 -22.71 -19.45 2.39
C ILE A 113 -21.25 -19.38 1.96
N LEU A 114 -20.91 -18.32 1.23
CA LEU A 114 -19.54 -18.05 0.82
C LEU A 114 -18.85 -17.20 1.89
N TRP A 115 -17.68 -17.64 2.35
CA TRP A 115 -16.86 -16.90 3.28
C TRP A 115 -15.53 -16.46 2.67
N ASP A 116 -15.10 -15.25 3.04
CA ASP A 116 -13.75 -14.72 2.75
C ASP A 116 -13.15 -14.19 4.06
N PHE A 117 -11.83 -14.31 4.21
CA PHE A 117 -11.09 -13.88 5.40
C PHE A 117 -10.06 -12.83 5.01
N ARG A 118 -10.16 -11.62 5.59
CA ARG A 118 -9.31 -10.48 5.19
C ARG A 118 -8.73 -9.74 6.39
N PRO A 119 -7.40 -9.67 6.56
CA PRO A 119 -6.77 -8.89 7.62
C PRO A 119 -6.80 -7.41 7.26
N ILE A 120 -7.98 -6.80 7.33
CA ILE A 120 -8.24 -5.41 6.93
C ILE A 120 -9.16 -4.72 7.94
N GLY A 121 -9.06 -3.39 8.02
CA GLY A 121 -9.97 -2.59 8.83
C GLY A 121 -11.26 -2.16 8.13
N SER A 122 -11.34 -2.23 6.80
CA SER A 122 -12.46 -1.69 6.03
C SER A 122 -12.74 -2.49 4.75
N VAL A 123 -14.02 -2.75 4.45
CA VAL A 123 -14.45 -3.51 3.28
C VAL A 123 -14.33 -2.68 1.99
N LYS A 124 -13.47 -3.11 1.07
CA LYS A 124 -13.27 -2.49 -0.26
C LYS A 124 -14.13 -3.17 -1.33
N GLN A 125 -14.43 -2.44 -2.41
CA GLN A 125 -15.24 -2.92 -3.55
C GLN A 125 -14.70 -4.21 -4.21
N ASP A 126 -13.38 -4.39 -4.26
CA ASP A 126 -12.76 -5.61 -4.81
C ASP A 126 -13.16 -6.90 -4.05
N ILE A 127 -13.61 -6.78 -2.80
CA ILE A 127 -14.09 -7.92 -2.00
C ILE A 127 -15.47 -8.37 -2.50
N LEU A 128 -16.39 -7.44 -2.75
CA LEU A 128 -17.72 -7.76 -3.31
C LEU A 128 -17.58 -8.39 -4.69
N ARG A 129 -16.69 -7.85 -5.53
CA ARG A 129 -16.37 -8.43 -6.84
C ARG A 129 -15.76 -9.84 -6.72
N SER A 130 -14.99 -10.10 -5.67
CA SER A 130 -14.47 -11.45 -5.37
C SER A 130 -15.60 -12.41 -5.03
N PHE A 131 -16.49 -12.03 -4.11
CA PHE A 131 -17.67 -12.83 -3.76
C PHE A 131 -18.58 -13.09 -4.95
N TYR A 132 -18.81 -12.07 -5.77
CA TYR A 132 -19.61 -12.22 -6.98
C TYR A 132 -18.99 -13.24 -7.95
N PHE A 133 -17.67 -13.19 -8.17
CA PHE A 133 -16.99 -14.21 -8.97
C PHE A 133 -17.19 -15.61 -8.38
N HIS A 134 -17.03 -15.77 -7.06
CA HIS A 134 -17.24 -17.03 -6.37
C HIS A 134 -18.68 -17.56 -6.53
N LYS A 135 -19.68 -16.67 -6.42
CA LYS A 135 -21.10 -16.96 -6.65
C LYS A 135 -21.34 -17.52 -8.06
N GLN A 136 -20.84 -16.85 -9.09
CA GLN A 136 -21.04 -17.28 -10.49
C GLN A 136 -20.48 -18.68 -10.74
N VAL A 137 -19.31 -19.00 -10.19
CA VAL A 137 -18.73 -20.35 -10.31
C VAL A 137 -19.55 -21.37 -9.51
N ALA A 138 -19.95 -21.04 -8.28
CA ALA A 138 -20.71 -21.94 -7.43
C ALA A 138 -22.11 -22.24 -7.99
N GLU A 139 -22.85 -21.23 -8.45
CA GLU A 139 -24.18 -21.42 -9.05
C GLU A 139 -24.12 -22.12 -10.40
N GLY A 140 -23.05 -21.93 -11.17
CA GLY A 140 -22.78 -22.73 -12.36
C GLY A 140 -22.63 -24.22 -12.05
N MET A 141 -22.12 -24.55 -10.85
CA MET A 141 -22.11 -25.92 -10.31
C MET A 141 -23.44 -26.35 -9.69
N SER A 142 -24.52 -25.57 -9.88
CA SER A 142 -25.85 -25.80 -9.29
C SER A 142 -25.89 -25.70 -7.75
N LEU A 143 -24.98 -24.92 -7.14
CA LEU A 143 -25.00 -24.64 -5.71
C LEU A 143 -25.87 -23.42 -5.43
N HIS A 144 -26.91 -23.56 -4.61
CA HIS A 144 -27.76 -22.45 -4.19
C HIS A 144 -27.03 -21.57 -3.17
N ILE A 145 -26.58 -20.37 -3.56
CA ILE A 145 -25.90 -19.44 -2.65
C ILE A 145 -26.93 -18.61 -1.87
N VAL A 146 -26.90 -18.73 -0.55
CA VAL A 146 -27.87 -18.09 0.37
C VAL A 146 -27.25 -16.99 1.23
N GLY A 147 -25.93 -16.77 1.15
CA GLY A 147 -25.29 -15.68 1.88
C GLY A 147 -23.81 -15.51 1.62
N TYR A 148 -23.31 -14.38 2.11
CA TYR A 148 -21.92 -13.97 2.01
C TYR A 148 -21.48 -13.43 3.36
N LYS A 149 -20.41 -14.00 3.91
CA LYS A 149 -19.88 -13.59 5.21
C LYS A 149 -18.39 -13.27 5.11
N LEU A 150 -17.97 -12.22 5.79
CA LEU A 150 -16.59 -11.75 5.81
C LEU A 150 -16.07 -11.79 7.25
N ILE A 151 -14.91 -12.40 7.45
CA ILE A 151 -14.14 -12.24 8.69
C ILE A 151 -13.05 -11.19 8.45
N ARG A 152 -13.01 -10.17 9.30
CA ARG A 152 -11.95 -9.14 9.30
C ARG A 152 -11.47 -8.82 10.70
N ILE A 153 -10.45 -7.97 10.81
CA ILE A 153 -9.87 -7.58 12.09
C ILE A 153 -10.63 -6.39 12.69
N GLN A 154 -10.93 -6.46 13.99
CA GLN A 154 -11.41 -5.35 14.81
C GLN A 154 -10.26 -4.37 15.08
N THR A 155 -10.13 -3.31 14.27
CA THR A 155 -9.04 -2.33 14.41
C THR A 155 -9.12 -1.47 15.66
N LYS A 156 -10.23 -1.53 16.40
CA LYS A 156 -10.39 -0.88 17.71
C LYS A 156 -10.03 -1.78 18.89
N TYR A 157 -9.67 -3.04 18.65
CA TYR A 157 -9.25 -3.95 19.71
C TYR A 157 -7.99 -3.41 20.36
N ILE A 158 -8.02 -3.24 21.69
CA ILE A 158 -6.86 -2.86 22.49
C ILE A 158 -6.35 -4.13 23.15
N PHE A 159 -5.09 -4.47 22.92
CA PHE A 159 -4.51 -5.69 23.44
C PHE A 159 -4.19 -5.55 24.94
N PRO A 160 -4.77 -6.39 25.82
CA PRO A 160 -4.46 -6.35 27.25
C PRO A 160 -3.14 -7.07 27.60
N GLY A 161 -2.52 -7.76 26.64
CA GLY A 161 -1.45 -8.73 26.88
C GLY A 161 -1.95 -10.17 26.92
N GLY A 162 -1.07 -11.14 26.63
CA GLY A 162 -1.40 -12.57 26.65
C GLY A 162 -2.01 -13.09 25.36
N THR A 163 -2.95 -14.04 25.45
CA THR A 163 -3.59 -14.66 24.29
C THR A 163 -4.75 -13.81 23.77
N ILE A 164 -4.91 -13.74 22.44
CA ILE A 164 -6.00 -13.02 21.80
C ILE A 164 -7.21 -13.96 21.65
N ALA A 165 -8.32 -13.61 22.29
CA ALA A 165 -9.59 -14.29 22.10
C ALA A 165 -10.19 -13.90 20.73
N PRO A 166 -10.60 -14.86 19.89
CA PRO A 166 -11.15 -14.56 18.57
C PRO A 166 -12.37 -13.63 18.60
N GLU A 167 -13.26 -13.78 19.58
CA GLU A 167 -14.52 -13.04 19.72
C GLU A 167 -14.33 -11.53 19.95
N ASP A 168 -13.21 -11.14 20.56
CA ASP A 168 -12.87 -9.74 20.80
C ASP A 168 -12.14 -9.10 19.61
N TYR A 169 -11.47 -9.94 18.81
CA TYR A 169 -10.51 -9.52 17.80
C TYR A 169 -11.04 -9.61 16.36
N LEU A 170 -11.89 -10.58 16.08
CA LEU A 170 -12.48 -10.81 14.77
C LEU A 170 -13.85 -10.16 14.68
N LEU A 171 -14.11 -9.54 13.52
CA LEU A 171 -15.43 -9.08 13.15
C LEU A 171 -15.97 -9.97 12.05
N ILE A 172 -17.09 -10.63 12.37
CA ILE A 172 -17.87 -11.43 11.42
C ILE A 172 -19.00 -10.56 10.91
N GLU A 173 -18.99 -10.24 9.62
CA GLU A 173 -19.99 -9.42 8.97
C GLU A 173 -20.77 -10.25 7.95
N ASP A 174 -22.11 -10.22 8.05
CA ASP A 174 -22.97 -10.64 6.95
C ASP A 174 -23.05 -9.49 5.94
N ILE A 175 -22.44 -9.70 4.77
CA ILE A 175 -22.40 -8.70 3.70
C ILE A 175 -23.47 -8.97 2.63
N THR A 176 -24.36 -9.94 2.86
CA THR A 176 -25.44 -10.30 1.92
C THR A 176 -26.31 -9.10 1.55
N PRO A 177 -26.79 -8.25 2.48
CA PRO A 177 -27.58 -7.07 2.12
C PRO A 177 -26.84 -6.11 1.18
N ARG A 178 -25.52 -5.98 1.36
CA ARG A 178 -24.68 -5.14 0.50
C ARG A 178 -24.45 -5.77 -0.87
N MET A 179 -24.28 -7.10 -0.92
CA MET A 179 -24.20 -7.85 -2.18
C MET A 179 -25.50 -7.71 -2.98
N ASP A 180 -26.66 -7.83 -2.33
CA ASP A 180 -27.97 -7.71 -2.96
C ASP A 180 -28.21 -6.31 -3.51
N ALA A 181 -27.85 -5.27 -2.73
CA ALA A 181 -27.97 -3.88 -3.16
C ALA A 181 -27.09 -3.53 -4.38
N GLU A 182 -25.94 -4.19 -4.53
CA GLU A 182 -25.00 -3.97 -5.64
C GLU A 182 -25.13 -5.02 -6.77
N MET A 183 -26.09 -5.96 -6.68
CA MET A 183 -26.18 -7.12 -7.57
C MET A 183 -26.31 -6.74 -9.05
N VAL A 184 -27.17 -5.77 -9.38
CA VAL A 184 -27.39 -5.30 -10.76
C VAL A 184 -26.08 -4.80 -11.39
N THR A 185 -25.32 -3.98 -10.66
CA THR A 185 -24.01 -3.48 -11.13
C THR A 185 -23.01 -4.61 -11.33
N ARG A 186 -23.01 -5.62 -10.45
CA ARG A 186 -22.12 -6.78 -10.59
C ARG A 186 -22.51 -7.69 -11.75
N ASP A 187 -23.80 -7.89 -11.99
CA ASP A 187 -24.32 -8.60 -13.16
C ASP A 187 -23.90 -7.93 -14.47
N GLU A 188 -23.95 -6.60 -14.53
CA GLU A 188 -23.47 -5.84 -15.68
C GLU A 188 -21.97 -6.00 -15.90
N GLU A 189 -21.15 -5.86 -14.84
CA GLU A 189 -19.70 -6.08 -14.90
C GLU A 189 -19.35 -7.50 -15.39
N TRP A 190 -20.09 -8.51 -14.94
CA TRP A 190 -19.89 -9.90 -15.33
C TRP A 190 -20.33 -10.19 -16.77
N LYS A 191 -21.47 -9.65 -17.21
CA LYS A 191 -21.92 -9.75 -18.60
C LYS A 191 -20.89 -9.15 -19.55
N GLN A 192 -20.40 -7.94 -19.25
CA GLN A 192 -19.35 -7.29 -20.02
C GLN A 192 -18.07 -8.13 -20.08
N PHE A 193 -17.69 -8.75 -18.97
CA PHE A 193 -16.55 -9.65 -18.91
C PHE A 193 -16.73 -10.87 -19.82
N LEU A 194 -17.87 -11.58 -19.73
CA LEU A 194 -18.16 -12.75 -20.56
C LEU A 194 -18.24 -12.41 -22.05
N GLU A 195 -18.88 -11.29 -22.40
CA GLU A 195 -18.95 -10.78 -23.76
C GLU A 195 -17.56 -10.50 -24.32
N GLU A 196 -16.69 -9.89 -23.51
CA GLU A 196 -15.32 -9.64 -23.91
C GLU A 196 -14.55 -10.94 -24.15
N VAL A 197 -14.53 -11.85 -23.17
CA VAL A 197 -13.84 -13.15 -23.28
C VAL A 197 -14.29 -13.91 -24.53
N LYS A 198 -15.60 -13.91 -24.81
CA LYS A 198 -16.17 -14.53 -26.01
C LYS A 198 -15.76 -13.81 -27.30
N LYS A 199 -15.86 -12.47 -27.32
CA LYS A 199 -15.54 -11.64 -28.49
C LYS A 199 -14.08 -11.79 -28.91
N THR A 200 -13.15 -11.85 -27.95
CA THR A 200 -11.72 -11.93 -28.27
C THR A 200 -11.23 -13.35 -28.52
N GLY A 201 -12.10 -14.37 -28.39
CA GLY A 201 -11.67 -15.77 -28.43
C GLY A 201 -10.61 -16.06 -27.37
N GLU A 202 -10.69 -15.37 -26.23
CA GLU A 202 -9.69 -15.34 -25.15
C GLU A 202 -8.30 -14.78 -25.52
N GLN A 203 -8.10 -14.29 -26.73
CA GLN A 203 -6.85 -13.70 -27.20
C GLN A 203 -6.73 -12.22 -26.79
N SER A 204 -5.50 -11.70 -26.75
CA SER A 204 -5.25 -10.28 -26.62
C SER A 204 -5.67 -9.58 -27.90
N VAL A 205 -6.47 -8.54 -27.72
CA VAL A 205 -6.73 -7.59 -28.79
C VAL A 205 -5.79 -6.43 -28.59
N ARG A 206 -5.27 -5.90 -29.70
CA ARG A 206 -4.55 -4.62 -29.69
C ARG A 206 -5.56 -3.50 -29.43
N PHE A 207 -5.85 -3.28 -28.17
CA PHE A 207 -6.64 -2.14 -27.72
C PHE A 207 -5.75 -0.91 -27.67
N SER A 208 -6.20 0.17 -28.29
CA SER A 208 -5.63 1.49 -28.07
C SER A 208 -6.17 2.08 -26.77
N PHE A 209 -5.31 2.78 -26.02
CA PHE A 209 -5.70 3.65 -24.91
C PHE A 209 -6.74 4.71 -25.36
N LEU A 210 -6.77 5.01 -26.66
CA LEU A 210 -7.69 5.95 -27.31
C LEU A 210 -9.03 5.33 -27.71
N ASP A 211 -9.12 4.00 -27.70
CA ASP A 211 -10.41 3.34 -27.94
C ASP A 211 -11.30 3.59 -26.72
N SER A 212 -12.60 3.80 -26.93
CA SER A 212 -13.60 4.23 -25.96
C SER A 212 -13.90 3.20 -24.86
N LYS A 213 -12.87 2.75 -24.13
CA LYS A 213 -13.01 1.89 -22.95
C LYS A 213 -12.58 2.65 -21.68
N PRO A 214 -13.52 3.02 -20.79
CA PRO A 214 -13.27 3.85 -19.61
C PRO A 214 -12.40 3.19 -18.51
N SER A 215 -12.07 1.90 -18.65
CA SER A 215 -11.31 1.15 -17.62
C SER A 215 -9.83 1.53 -17.55
N CYS A 216 -9.22 2.03 -18.63
CA CYS A 216 -7.81 2.40 -18.60
C CYS A 216 -7.61 3.74 -17.88
N ARG A 217 -6.89 3.74 -16.76
CA ARG A 217 -6.77 4.93 -15.90
C ARG A 217 -5.56 5.81 -16.24
N SER A 218 -4.45 5.24 -16.67
CA SER A 218 -3.22 5.98 -16.94
C SER A 218 -2.18 5.12 -17.68
N LEU A 219 -1.38 5.73 -18.57
CA LEU A 219 -0.19 5.07 -19.13
C LEU A 219 0.93 4.90 -18.10
N LYS A 220 0.94 5.70 -17.03
CA LYS A 220 1.93 5.62 -15.95
C LYS A 220 1.95 4.26 -15.26
N THR A 221 0.76 3.70 -15.03
CA THR A 221 0.57 2.40 -14.35
C THR A 221 0.21 1.28 -15.33
N CYS A 222 0.36 1.51 -16.63
CA CYS A 222 0.03 0.52 -17.65
C CYS A 222 1.07 -0.60 -17.64
N LEU A 223 0.60 -1.86 -17.60
CA LEU A 223 1.48 -3.03 -17.63
C LEU A 223 2.23 -3.19 -18.96
N SER A 224 1.69 -2.64 -20.05
CA SER A 224 2.36 -2.68 -21.35
C SER A 224 1.95 -1.50 -22.25
N PRO A 225 2.62 -0.34 -22.09
CA PRO A 225 2.39 0.83 -22.94
C PRO A 225 2.60 0.54 -24.43
N ILE A 226 3.53 -0.34 -24.80
CA ILE A 226 3.81 -0.67 -26.21
C ILE A 226 2.66 -1.39 -26.91
N HIS A 227 1.86 -2.17 -26.16
CA HIS A 227 0.65 -2.78 -26.70
C HIS A 227 -0.53 -1.81 -26.70
N CYS A 228 -0.62 -0.93 -25.69
CA CYS A 228 -1.80 -0.11 -25.45
C CYS A 228 -1.73 1.28 -26.11
N ALA A 229 -0.55 1.80 -26.42
CA ALA A 229 -0.35 3.15 -26.94
C ALA A 229 0.74 3.15 -28.01
N LYS A 230 0.60 2.27 -29.01
CA LYS A 230 1.59 2.12 -30.08
C LYS A 230 1.86 3.45 -30.79
N GLY A 231 3.13 3.86 -30.87
CA GLY A 231 3.56 5.15 -31.41
C GLY A 231 3.39 6.35 -30.46
N LYS A 232 2.88 6.13 -29.24
CA LYS A 232 2.72 7.14 -28.18
C LYS A 232 3.13 6.57 -26.81
N GLU A 233 4.00 5.56 -26.78
CA GLU A 233 4.42 4.82 -25.58
C GLU A 233 5.10 5.71 -24.55
N ASN A 234 5.75 6.78 -25.05
CA ASN A 234 6.50 7.75 -24.27
C ASN A 234 5.62 8.87 -23.71
N ALA A 235 4.32 8.90 -24.01
CA ALA A 235 3.39 9.95 -23.59
C ALA A 235 3.00 9.90 -22.11
N LYS A 236 3.89 9.41 -21.24
CA LYS A 236 3.63 9.21 -19.80
C LYS A 236 3.59 10.53 -19.05
N GLU A 237 4.35 11.52 -19.52
CA GLU A 237 4.48 12.84 -18.88
C GLU A 237 3.14 13.57 -18.72
N VAL A 238 2.22 13.39 -19.67
CA VAL A 238 0.87 13.97 -19.61
C VAL A 238 0.11 13.48 -18.36
N PHE A 239 0.43 12.28 -17.86
CA PHE A 239 -0.13 11.69 -16.64
C PHE A 239 0.66 12.03 -15.37
N ASP A 240 1.78 12.75 -15.50
CA ASP A 240 2.60 13.22 -14.37
C ASP A 240 2.23 14.65 -13.93
N PHE A 241 1.38 15.35 -14.67
CA PHE A 241 0.75 16.58 -14.19
C PHE A 241 -0.01 16.33 -12.89
N ARG A 242 0.18 17.20 -11.91
CA ARG A 242 -0.52 17.18 -10.63
C ARG A 242 -2.01 17.32 -10.87
N ASP A 243 -2.80 16.53 -10.16
CA ASP A 243 -4.27 16.55 -10.18
C ASP A 243 -4.88 16.45 -11.60
N SER A 244 -4.16 15.82 -12.53
CA SER A 244 -4.56 15.74 -13.94
C SER A 244 -5.52 14.59 -14.27
N SER A 245 -5.66 13.57 -13.41
CA SER A 245 -6.55 12.40 -13.52
C SER A 245 -7.24 12.19 -14.89
N GLU A 246 -8.47 12.69 -15.07
CA GLU A 246 -9.25 12.52 -16.32
C GLU A 246 -8.79 13.47 -17.44
N LEU A 247 -8.30 14.68 -17.11
CA LEU A 247 -7.75 15.63 -18.08
C LEU A 247 -6.55 15.02 -18.82
N ALA A 248 -5.68 14.30 -18.12
CA ALA A 248 -4.53 13.62 -18.74
C ALA A 248 -4.95 12.63 -19.83
N LYS A 249 -6.09 11.96 -19.65
CA LYS A 249 -6.65 11.07 -20.68
C LYS A 249 -7.15 11.85 -21.89
N GLN A 250 -7.83 12.98 -21.66
CA GLN A 250 -8.33 13.86 -22.72
C GLN A 250 -7.16 14.45 -23.52
N TRP A 251 -6.14 14.95 -22.84
CA TRP A 251 -4.92 15.47 -23.46
C TRP A 251 -4.22 14.41 -24.31
N PHE A 252 -4.03 13.21 -23.78
CA PHE A 252 -3.47 12.09 -24.53
C PHE A 252 -4.33 11.76 -25.77
N ALA A 253 -5.66 11.83 -25.65
CA ALA A 253 -6.58 11.62 -26.75
C ALA A 253 -6.53 12.69 -27.84
N MET A 254 -6.34 13.96 -27.45
CA MET A 254 -6.09 15.08 -28.35
C MET A 254 -4.71 15.02 -29.01
N GLY A 255 -3.84 14.11 -28.58
CA GLY A 255 -2.51 13.89 -29.17
C GLY A 255 -1.37 14.54 -28.40
N TYR A 256 -1.64 15.17 -27.25
CA TYR A 256 -0.60 15.66 -26.36
C TYR A 256 0.16 14.48 -25.74
N ASN A 257 1.47 14.62 -25.61
CA ASN A 257 2.37 13.54 -25.19
C ASN A 257 3.50 13.99 -24.24
N SER A 258 3.62 15.27 -23.98
CA SER A 258 4.64 15.83 -23.08
C SER A 258 4.10 17.03 -22.31
N TYR A 259 4.87 17.54 -21.34
CA TYR A 259 4.56 18.79 -20.65
C TYR A 259 4.42 19.98 -21.62
N GLU A 260 5.30 20.06 -22.63
CA GLU A 260 5.35 21.10 -23.67
C GLU A 260 4.05 21.14 -24.48
N SER A 261 3.53 19.96 -24.81
CA SER A 261 2.46 19.78 -25.80
C SER A 261 1.09 20.26 -25.33
N VAL A 262 0.84 20.30 -24.01
CA VAL A 262 -0.46 20.71 -23.45
C VAL A 262 -0.55 22.25 -23.41
N PRO A 263 -1.56 22.90 -24.01
CA PRO A 263 -1.65 24.35 -24.07
C PRO A 263 -1.97 24.98 -22.71
N ASP A 264 -1.42 26.17 -22.45
CA ASP A 264 -1.54 26.84 -21.14
C ASP A 264 -2.98 27.16 -20.73
N SER A 265 -3.90 27.28 -21.70
CA SER A 265 -5.33 27.48 -21.46
C SER A 265 -6.00 26.29 -20.76
N GLU A 266 -5.44 25.09 -20.91
CA GLU A 266 -5.91 23.85 -20.28
C GLU A 266 -5.31 23.63 -18.89
N LEU A 267 -4.27 24.39 -18.53
CA LEU A 267 -3.46 24.15 -17.34
C LEU A 267 -3.88 25.07 -16.18
N THR A 268 -4.01 24.47 -15.01
CA THR A 268 -4.09 25.19 -13.72
C THR A 268 -2.76 25.89 -13.40
N PRO A 269 -2.73 26.87 -12.47
CA PRO A 269 -1.49 27.55 -12.09
C PRO A 269 -0.35 26.60 -11.67
N ILE A 270 -0.68 25.55 -10.90
CA ILE A 270 0.32 24.56 -10.46
C ILE A 270 0.85 23.69 -11.61
N GLN A 271 0.00 23.38 -12.59
CA GLN A 271 0.42 22.61 -13.76
C GLN A 271 1.26 23.47 -14.72
N ARG A 272 0.98 24.77 -14.82
CA ARG A 272 1.84 25.71 -15.55
C ARG A 272 3.24 25.78 -14.92
N ILE A 273 3.36 25.76 -13.60
CA ILE A 273 4.66 25.65 -12.91
C ILE A 273 5.40 24.39 -13.37
N GLN A 274 4.73 23.23 -13.37
CA GLN A 274 5.35 21.98 -13.82
C GLN A 274 5.83 22.07 -15.27
N LYS A 275 4.96 22.55 -16.17
CA LYS A 275 5.30 22.72 -17.58
C LYS A 275 6.52 23.63 -17.77
N GLN A 276 6.52 24.81 -17.15
CA GLN A 276 7.62 25.76 -17.29
C GLN A 276 8.93 25.21 -16.73
N ALA A 277 8.89 24.48 -15.61
CA ALA A 277 10.06 23.85 -15.02
C ALA A 277 10.65 22.74 -15.92
N HIS A 278 9.81 21.96 -16.59
CA HIS A 278 10.24 20.94 -17.55
C HIS A 278 10.81 21.55 -18.83
N ILE A 279 10.12 22.54 -19.42
CA ILE A 279 10.60 23.26 -20.63
C ILE A 279 11.96 23.91 -20.39
N SER A 280 12.09 24.61 -19.28
CA SER A 280 13.31 25.36 -18.96
C SER A 280 14.41 24.48 -18.35
N ASN A 281 14.07 23.25 -17.95
CA ASN A 281 14.89 22.38 -17.11
C ASN A 281 15.45 23.11 -15.86
N LYS A 282 14.63 23.98 -15.26
CA LYS A 282 15.01 24.77 -14.08
C LYS A 282 14.01 24.54 -12.95
N THR A 283 14.52 24.55 -11.72
CA THR A 283 13.70 24.53 -10.52
C THR A 283 12.83 25.80 -10.46
N TYR A 284 11.53 25.63 -10.31
CA TYR A 284 10.65 26.72 -9.88
C TYR A 284 10.79 26.94 -8.37
N PHE A 285 10.83 28.20 -7.97
CA PHE A 285 11.04 28.59 -6.57
C PHE A 285 10.23 29.86 -6.24
N ASP A 286 9.15 29.70 -5.49
CA ASP A 286 8.38 30.77 -4.87
C ASP A 286 9.06 31.20 -3.56
N LYS A 287 9.96 32.17 -3.69
CA LYS A 287 10.78 32.69 -2.58
C LYS A 287 9.91 33.21 -1.43
N ASN A 288 8.91 34.03 -1.74
CA ASN A 288 8.06 34.67 -0.72
C ASN A 288 7.26 33.64 0.06
N ALA A 289 6.64 32.66 -0.61
CA ALA A 289 5.89 31.61 0.08
C ALA A 289 6.78 30.77 1.00
N PHE A 290 8.00 30.44 0.54
CA PHE A 290 8.94 29.63 1.30
C PHE A 290 9.55 30.39 2.49
N GLU A 291 9.94 31.67 2.33
CA GLU A 291 10.44 32.51 3.43
C GLU A 291 9.37 32.73 4.52
N ASN A 292 8.13 33.00 4.10
CA ASN A 292 7.01 33.12 5.03
C ASN A 292 6.78 31.81 5.81
N TYR A 293 6.94 30.65 5.15
CA TYR A 293 6.80 29.35 5.80
C TYR A 293 7.89 29.07 6.84
N LEU A 294 9.11 29.56 6.61
CA LEU A 294 10.26 29.35 7.50
C LEU A 294 10.50 30.51 8.49
N THR A 295 9.60 31.48 8.58
CA THR A 295 9.82 32.71 9.37
C THR A 295 10.17 32.45 10.83
N ASN A 296 9.60 31.41 11.44
CA ASN A 296 9.81 31.07 12.85
C ASN A 296 10.79 29.91 13.08
N VAL A 297 11.63 29.58 12.08
CA VAL A 297 12.63 28.53 12.22
C VAL A 297 13.77 29.01 13.12
N THR A 298 14.10 28.20 14.12
CA THR A 298 15.18 28.49 15.05
C THR A 298 16.56 28.35 14.40
N LYS A 299 17.60 28.85 15.08
CA LYS A 299 18.98 28.76 14.60
C LYS A 299 19.53 27.34 14.66
N THR A 300 19.26 26.62 15.73
CA THR A 300 19.51 25.18 15.82
C THR A 300 18.26 24.46 15.35
N VAL A 301 18.39 23.47 14.48
CA VAL A 301 17.26 22.70 13.95
C VAL A 301 17.53 21.21 14.05
N ALA A 302 16.49 20.42 14.28
CA ALA A 302 16.53 18.97 14.26
C ALA A 302 15.89 18.42 12.98
N PHE A 303 16.35 17.27 12.51
CA PHE A 303 15.75 16.49 11.43
C PHE A 303 15.47 15.09 11.97
N LEU A 304 14.19 14.79 12.13
CA LEU A 304 13.72 13.57 12.80
C LEU A 304 12.98 12.68 11.82
N ASP A 305 13.35 11.40 11.84
CA ASP A 305 12.70 10.31 11.12
C ASP A 305 12.57 9.09 12.04
N PHE A 306 11.46 8.36 11.93
CA PHE A 306 11.19 7.13 12.70
C PHE A 306 10.99 5.94 11.77
N GLU A 307 11.44 4.77 12.24
CA GLU A 307 10.95 3.50 11.72
C GLU A 307 10.03 2.82 12.72
N SER A 308 9.00 2.16 12.17
CA SER A 308 7.98 1.48 12.97
C SER A 308 7.53 0.17 12.32
N ILE A 309 7.05 -0.74 13.16
CA ILE A 309 6.25 -1.89 12.74
C ILE A 309 4.75 -1.57 12.86
N ASN A 310 3.92 -2.19 12.03
CA ASN A 310 2.46 -2.07 12.13
C ASN A 310 1.78 -3.43 11.91
N PRO A 311 1.99 -4.38 12.84
CA PRO A 311 1.57 -5.77 12.69
C PRO A 311 0.05 -5.90 12.65
N TYR A 312 -0.42 -7.00 12.07
CA TYR A 312 -1.82 -7.41 12.14
C TYR A 312 -2.17 -7.64 13.60
N PHE A 313 -1.38 -8.48 14.27
CA PHE A 313 -1.56 -8.79 15.67
C PHE A 313 -0.79 -7.80 16.55
N PRO A 314 -1.48 -7.09 17.46
CA PRO A 314 -0.81 -6.25 18.44
C PRO A 314 0.16 -7.11 19.27
N LEU A 315 1.38 -6.60 19.46
CA LEU A 315 2.47 -7.33 20.14
C LEU A 315 2.61 -6.94 21.60
N TYR A 316 2.24 -5.71 21.94
CA TYR A 316 2.48 -5.13 23.26
C TYR A 316 1.15 -4.65 23.88
N PRO A 317 0.97 -4.74 25.21
CA PRO A 317 -0.21 -4.20 25.87
C PRO A 317 -0.49 -2.75 25.46
N GLU A 318 -1.75 -2.33 25.43
CA GLU A 318 -2.13 -0.98 24.99
C GLU A 318 -1.72 -0.67 23.54
N THR A 319 -1.69 -1.69 22.68
CA THR A 319 -1.60 -1.50 21.22
C THR A 319 -2.83 -2.09 20.51
N ARG A 320 -3.11 -1.58 19.31
CA ARG A 320 -4.20 -2.05 18.44
C ARG A 320 -3.66 -2.63 17.12
N PRO A 321 -4.46 -3.42 16.39
CA PRO A 321 -4.09 -3.90 15.06
C PRO A 321 -3.70 -2.77 14.11
N PHE A 322 -2.63 -2.99 13.34
CA PHE A 322 -2.06 -2.03 12.39
C PHE A 322 -1.57 -0.72 13.01
N GLN A 323 -1.46 -0.63 14.34
CA GLN A 323 -0.87 0.51 15.01
C GLN A 323 0.63 0.58 14.72
N HIS A 324 1.13 1.78 14.45
CA HIS A 324 2.55 1.98 14.33
C HIS A 324 3.23 1.93 15.70
N VAL A 325 4.22 1.05 15.83
CA VAL A 325 5.05 0.91 17.03
C VAL A 325 6.49 1.26 16.64
N PRO A 326 7.04 2.39 17.13
CA PRO A 326 8.38 2.82 16.75
C PRO A 326 9.43 1.89 17.36
N TYR A 327 10.47 1.55 16.59
CA TYR A 327 11.61 0.77 17.08
C TYR A 327 12.96 1.44 16.83
N LEU A 328 12.99 2.44 15.96
CA LEU A 328 14.20 3.16 15.59
C LEU A 328 13.85 4.62 15.30
N TYR A 329 14.74 5.53 15.69
CA TYR A 329 14.75 6.87 15.12
C TYR A 329 16.15 7.27 14.68
N SER A 330 16.19 8.19 13.72
CA SER A 330 17.38 8.93 13.37
C SER A 330 17.14 10.42 13.55
N LEU A 331 18.09 11.08 14.20
CA LEU A 331 18.01 12.49 14.57
C LEU A 331 19.30 13.19 14.17
N HIS A 332 19.24 14.07 13.19
CA HIS A 332 20.32 15.02 12.90
C HIS A 332 20.01 16.37 13.55
N ILE A 333 20.96 16.95 14.27
CA ILE A 333 20.83 18.29 14.87
C ILE A 333 21.88 19.17 14.23
N TRP A 334 21.44 20.26 13.61
CA TRP A 334 22.31 21.21 12.93
C TRP A 334 22.29 22.55 13.68
N ASP A 335 23.46 22.95 14.15
CA ASP A 335 23.72 24.32 14.58
C ASP A 335 24.16 25.14 13.37
N ARG A 336 23.28 26.04 12.91
CA ARG A 336 23.50 26.87 11.73
C ARG A 336 24.56 27.96 11.95
N GLU A 337 24.81 28.38 13.19
CA GLU A 337 25.80 29.44 13.45
C GLU A 337 27.23 28.91 13.34
N ASN A 338 27.45 27.69 13.83
CA ASN A 338 28.76 27.04 13.84
C ASN A 338 28.96 26.05 12.68
N ASP A 339 27.95 25.82 11.85
CA ASP A 339 27.86 24.77 10.80
C ASP A 339 28.21 23.36 11.33
N ILE A 340 27.73 23.02 12.52
CA ILE A 340 27.97 21.72 13.16
C ILE A 340 26.74 20.84 13.04
N LEU A 341 26.90 19.70 12.35
CA LEU A 341 25.87 18.66 12.24
C LEU A 341 26.22 17.48 13.15
N THR A 342 25.35 17.19 14.12
CA THR A 342 25.47 16.03 15.02
C THR A 342 24.42 15.00 14.67
N HIS A 343 24.80 13.73 14.56
CA HIS A 343 23.86 12.63 14.35
C HIS A 343 23.68 11.84 15.65
N LYS A 344 22.43 11.54 15.98
CA LYS A 344 22.01 10.69 17.10
C LYS A 344 21.00 9.66 16.58
N THR A 345 21.00 8.48 17.19
CA THR A 345 20.08 7.41 16.82
C THR A 345 19.84 6.50 18.01
N TYR A 346 18.66 5.90 18.06
CA TYR A 346 18.34 4.80 18.96
C TYR A 346 17.71 3.68 18.13
N LEU A 347 18.19 2.46 18.31
CA LEU A 347 17.58 1.25 17.79
C LEU A 347 17.22 0.33 18.94
N HIS A 348 16.00 -0.18 18.95
CA HIS A 348 15.59 -1.20 19.88
C HIS A 348 16.09 -2.58 19.41
N GLU A 349 17.26 -3.00 19.89
CA GLU A 349 17.88 -4.28 19.52
C GLU A 349 17.23 -5.51 20.19
N ASP A 350 16.60 -5.31 21.35
CA ASP A 350 15.86 -6.35 22.05
C ASP A 350 14.46 -6.52 21.44
N VAL A 351 14.43 -7.16 20.27
CA VAL A 351 13.22 -7.41 19.46
C VAL A 351 12.09 -8.16 20.19
N GLY A 352 12.32 -8.66 21.42
CA GLY A 352 11.31 -9.31 22.25
C GLY A 352 10.56 -8.38 23.21
N THR A 353 11.00 -7.13 23.39
CA THR A 353 10.43 -6.19 24.37
C THR A 353 9.76 -5.00 23.72
N ASP A 354 8.93 -4.29 24.48
CA ASP A 354 8.22 -3.11 23.98
C ASP A 354 9.19 -1.93 23.75
N PRO A 355 9.35 -1.48 22.49
CA PRO A 355 10.32 -0.44 22.17
C PRO A 355 9.84 0.97 22.55
N ARG A 356 8.54 1.17 22.78
CA ARG A 356 7.93 2.51 22.88
C ARG A 356 8.56 3.38 23.96
N VAL A 357 8.64 2.88 25.19
CA VAL A 357 9.20 3.61 26.34
C VAL A 357 10.70 3.87 26.13
N PRO A 358 11.55 2.88 25.79
CA PRO A 358 12.97 3.14 25.50
C PRO A 358 13.21 4.16 24.38
N VAL A 359 12.49 4.04 23.26
CA VAL A 359 12.62 4.94 22.10
C VAL A 359 12.34 6.38 22.50
N LEU A 360 11.20 6.65 23.17
CA LEU A 360 10.84 8.00 23.54
C LEU A 360 11.68 8.55 24.69
N THR A 361 12.09 7.71 25.63
CA THR A 361 13.01 8.11 26.70
C THR A 361 14.33 8.60 26.13
N GLN A 362 14.88 7.89 25.13
CA GLN A 362 16.13 8.27 24.50
C GLN A 362 15.95 9.52 23.62
N LEU A 363 14.85 9.61 22.86
CA LEU A 363 14.56 10.80 22.06
C LEU A 363 14.41 12.06 22.92
N GLN A 364 13.72 11.98 24.06
CA GLN A 364 13.54 13.11 24.98
C GLN A 364 14.88 13.62 25.53
N LYS A 365 15.86 12.73 25.75
CA LYS A 365 17.22 13.13 26.17
C LYS A 365 18.01 13.74 25.02
N ASP A 366 17.77 13.25 23.80
CA ASP A 366 18.58 13.59 22.66
C ASP A 366 18.16 14.87 21.95
N LEU A 367 16.87 15.20 22.00
CA LEU A 367 16.26 16.35 21.37
C LEU A 367 16.31 17.59 22.29
N PRO A 368 17.05 18.65 21.91
CA PRO A 368 17.06 19.90 22.65
C PRO A 368 15.68 20.55 22.72
N GLU A 369 15.40 21.27 23.80
CA GLU A 369 14.15 22.00 23.96
C GLU A 369 14.15 23.29 23.13
N GLY A 370 12.95 23.69 22.67
CA GLY A 370 12.74 25.00 22.04
C GLY A 370 13.35 25.17 20.65
N ILE A 371 13.85 24.11 20.02
CA ILE A 371 14.33 24.13 18.63
C ILE A 371 13.24 23.70 17.63
N THR A 372 13.39 24.03 16.36
CA THR A 372 12.55 23.52 15.27
C THR A 372 12.90 22.07 14.96
N ILE A 373 11.87 21.24 14.75
CA ILE A 373 11.99 19.85 14.28
C ILE A 373 11.47 19.80 12.86
N PHE A 374 12.30 19.40 11.92
CA PHE A 374 11.91 19.10 10.56
C PHE A 374 11.67 17.61 10.40
N SER A 375 10.56 17.29 9.75
CA SER A 375 10.23 15.94 9.27
C SER A 375 9.66 16.04 7.86
N PHE A 376 9.66 14.93 7.13
CA PHE A 376 9.08 14.88 5.79
C PHE A 376 7.72 14.20 5.85
N ASN A 377 6.64 14.99 5.84
CA ASN A 377 5.29 14.56 6.20
C ASN A 377 5.13 14.28 7.72
N ASP A 378 5.37 15.34 8.51
CA ASP A 378 5.41 15.36 9.98
C ASP A 378 4.21 14.75 10.73
N PHE A 379 3.09 14.49 10.04
CA PHE A 379 1.95 13.77 10.58
C PHE A 379 2.36 12.41 11.17
N PHE A 380 3.26 11.69 10.50
CA PHE A 380 3.68 10.37 10.95
C PHE A 380 4.51 10.43 12.23
N GLU A 381 5.55 11.27 12.29
CA GLU A 381 6.40 11.44 13.46
C GLU A 381 5.59 11.95 14.67
N LYS A 382 4.67 12.90 14.42
CA LYS A 382 3.72 13.37 15.44
C LYS A 382 2.83 12.25 15.95
N LEU A 383 2.28 11.43 15.06
CA LEU A 383 1.42 10.30 15.43
C LEU A 383 2.15 9.31 16.33
N ILE A 384 3.40 8.96 16.00
CA ILE A 384 4.23 8.06 16.81
C ILE A 384 4.39 8.56 18.24
N ILE A 385 4.77 9.84 18.40
CA ILE A 385 4.99 10.43 19.73
C ILE A 385 3.66 10.54 20.47
N GLN A 386 2.60 10.99 19.80
CA GLN A 386 1.28 11.16 20.39
C GLN A 386 0.66 9.83 20.87
N GLU A 387 0.67 8.79 20.02
CA GLU A 387 0.11 7.49 20.38
C GLU A 387 0.90 6.85 21.53
N THR A 388 2.23 7.02 21.54
CA THR A 388 3.04 6.53 22.65
C THR A 388 2.76 7.30 23.94
N ALA A 389 2.67 8.64 23.90
CA ALA A 389 2.35 9.46 25.07
C ALA A 389 0.92 9.23 25.59
N THR A 390 0.00 8.79 24.72
CA THR A 390 -1.35 8.37 25.13
C THR A 390 -1.33 7.07 25.93
N ALA A 391 -0.48 6.10 25.53
CA ALA A 391 -0.31 4.84 26.25
C ALA A 391 0.52 4.98 27.53
N PHE A 392 1.46 5.94 27.56
CA PHE A 392 2.43 6.17 28.63
C PHE A 392 2.40 7.65 29.05
N PRO A 393 1.56 8.00 30.05
CA PRO A 393 1.32 9.38 30.46
C PRO A 393 2.57 10.19 30.86
N GLU A 394 3.67 9.53 31.24
CA GLU A 394 4.95 10.17 31.54
C GLU A 394 5.54 10.97 30.35
N PHE A 395 5.14 10.66 29.11
CA PHE A 395 5.59 11.40 27.93
C PHE A 395 4.62 12.50 27.48
N LEU A 396 3.49 12.73 28.18
CA LEU A 396 2.53 13.76 27.80
C LEU A 396 3.16 15.16 27.81
N GLU A 397 3.95 15.48 28.83
CA GLU A 397 4.63 16.77 28.91
C GLU A 397 5.62 16.96 27.75
N PHE A 398 6.37 15.91 27.40
CA PHE A 398 7.26 15.92 26.24
C PHE A 398 6.49 16.16 24.93
N TRP A 399 5.38 15.46 24.72
CA TRP A 399 4.54 15.63 23.54
C TRP A 399 3.97 17.06 23.44
N GLU A 400 3.43 17.59 24.54
CA GLU A 400 2.84 18.94 24.57
C GLU A 400 3.85 20.02 24.19
N ARG A 401 5.13 19.86 24.57
CA ARG A 401 6.21 20.76 24.16
C ARG A 401 6.65 20.52 22.71
N ALA A 402 6.82 19.25 22.31
CA ALA A 402 7.37 18.90 21.00
C ALA A 402 6.41 19.19 19.83
N LYS A 403 5.09 19.04 20.00
CA LYS A 403 4.13 19.09 18.89
C LYS A 403 4.14 20.39 18.08
N SER A 404 4.42 21.53 18.74
CA SER A 404 4.50 22.85 18.09
C SER A 404 5.87 23.16 17.49
N MET A 405 6.89 22.35 17.79
CA MET A 405 8.25 22.51 17.25
C MET A 405 8.36 22.00 15.80
N PHE A 406 7.43 21.16 15.36
CA PHE A 406 7.47 20.51 14.04
C PHE A 406 7.11 21.44 12.88
N ILE A 407 7.88 21.34 11.80
CA ILE A 407 7.59 21.93 10.49
C ILE A 407 7.74 20.84 9.41
N ASP A 408 6.72 20.68 8.56
CA ASP A 408 6.72 19.71 7.45
C ASP A 408 7.57 20.22 6.27
N LEU A 409 8.72 19.60 6.00
CA LEU A 409 9.55 19.90 4.82
C LEU A 409 8.97 19.38 3.51
N ALA A 410 7.99 18.48 3.55
CA ALA A 410 7.29 18.04 2.34
C ALA A 410 6.30 19.09 1.82
N LEU A 411 5.80 19.97 2.70
CA LEU A 411 4.73 20.92 2.36
C LEU A 411 5.09 21.86 1.20
N PRO A 412 6.28 22.50 1.15
CA PRO A 412 6.66 23.36 0.03
C PRO A 412 6.64 22.65 -1.33
N PHE A 413 7.01 21.36 -1.36
CA PHE A 413 6.97 20.56 -2.58
C PHE A 413 5.55 20.08 -2.91
N LYS A 414 4.75 19.70 -1.91
CA LYS A 414 3.33 19.33 -2.07
C LYS A 414 2.50 20.50 -2.63
N LYS A 415 2.86 21.74 -2.27
CA LYS A 415 2.23 22.98 -2.72
C LYS A 415 2.85 23.56 -4.00
N LEU A 416 3.93 22.95 -4.50
CA LEU A 416 4.71 23.43 -5.66
C LEU A 416 5.23 24.87 -5.49
N TRP A 417 5.46 25.31 -4.25
CA TRP A 417 6.31 26.49 -4.00
C TRP A 417 7.74 26.21 -4.45
N ILE A 418 8.15 24.95 -4.34
CA ILE A 418 9.42 24.47 -4.90
C ILE A 418 9.08 23.28 -5.79
N TYR A 419 9.53 23.33 -7.05
CA TYR A 419 9.33 22.23 -7.99
C TYR A 419 10.54 22.06 -8.91
N HIS A 420 11.18 20.90 -8.83
CA HIS A 420 12.21 20.47 -9.77
C HIS A 420 11.60 19.56 -10.84
N PRO A 421 11.95 19.68 -12.13
CA PRO A 421 11.39 18.84 -13.19
C PRO A 421 11.57 17.33 -12.94
N GLY A 422 12.72 16.94 -12.38
CA GLY A 422 13.00 15.55 -11.97
C GLY A 422 12.00 14.92 -10.98
N GLN A 423 11.16 15.73 -10.30
CA GLN A 423 10.09 15.22 -9.44
C GLN A 423 8.98 14.49 -10.22
N ASN A 424 8.77 14.80 -11.51
CA ASN A 424 7.71 14.20 -12.34
C ASN A 424 6.34 14.17 -11.64
N GLY A 425 5.96 15.30 -11.04
CA GLY A 425 4.71 15.49 -10.29
C GLY A 425 4.61 14.82 -8.91
N LYS A 426 5.65 14.06 -8.50
CA LYS A 426 5.72 13.43 -7.19
C LYS A 426 6.33 14.37 -6.14
N ALA A 427 6.09 14.06 -4.87
CA ALA A 427 6.55 14.88 -3.75
C ALA A 427 6.97 14.03 -2.53
N SER A 428 7.52 12.82 -2.77
CA SER A 428 8.12 11.99 -1.72
C SER A 428 9.62 12.28 -1.61
N LEU A 429 10.20 12.09 -0.42
CA LEU A 429 11.62 12.33 -0.16
C LEU A 429 12.54 11.62 -1.15
N LYS A 430 12.27 10.33 -1.43
CA LYS A 430 13.00 9.49 -2.42
C LYS A 430 13.07 10.08 -3.83
N GLU A 431 12.09 10.88 -4.24
CA GLU A 431 12.05 11.49 -5.57
C GLU A 431 12.66 12.89 -5.56
N ILE A 432 12.58 13.58 -4.41
CA ILE A 432 13.08 14.94 -4.23
C ILE A 432 14.58 14.95 -3.94
N LEU A 433 15.06 14.09 -3.04
CA LEU A 433 16.46 14.09 -2.60
C LEU A 433 17.46 13.96 -3.77
N PRO A 434 17.26 13.07 -4.76
CA PRO A 434 18.16 12.95 -5.91
C PRO A 434 18.07 14.13 -6.90
N CYS A 435 17.00 14.94 -6.84
CA CYS A 435 16.89 16.16 -7.65
C CYS A 435 17.82 17.28 -7.13
N PHE A 436 18.28 17.16 -5.89
CA PHE A 436 18.93 18.24 -5.16
C PHE A 436 20.25 17.83 -4.50
N SER A 437 20.60 16.55 -4.56
CA SER A 437 21.85 16.00 -4.02
C SER A 437 22.29 14.77 -4.82
N THR A 438 23.54 14.34 -4.63
CA THR A 438 24.03 13.07 -5.18
C THR A 438 23.63 11.86 -4.33
N GLU A 439 23.02 12.10 -3.16
CA GLU A 439 22.60 11.04 -2.25
C GLU A 439 21.30 10.39 -2.73
N SER A 440 21.23 9.07 -2.59
CA SER A 440 20.01 8.31 -2.89
C SER A 440 20.01 6.95 -2.21
N HIS A 441 18.82 6.38 -2.00
CA HIS A 441 18.64 5.04 -1.41
C HIS A 441 19.06 3.89 -2.35
N GLY A 442 19.61 4.17 -3.54
CA GLY A 442 19.91 3.16 -4.55
C GLY A 442 20.95 2.11 -4.10
N GLY A 443 21.89 2.49 -3.22
CA GLY A 443 22.95 1.63 -2.71
C GLY A 443 22.55 0.77 -1.50
N LEU A 444 21.37 0.99 -0.91
CA LEU A 444 20.93 0.29 0.30
C LEU A 444 20.20 -1.02 -0.04
N SER A 445 20.27 -1.98 0.89
CA SER A 445 19.48 -3.22 0.84
C SER A 445 17.99 -2.93 1.08
N ILE A 446 17.71 -2.12 2.10
CA ILE A 446 16.38 -1.59 2.43
C ILE A 446 16.18 -0.27 1.68
N ARG A 447 15.09 -0.17 0.91
CA ARG A 447 14.87 0.95 -0.03
C ARG A 447 13.52 1.64 0.11
N GLU A 448 12.64 1.09 0.95
CA GLU A 448 11.28 1.56 1.18
C GLU A 448 10.86 1.25 2.62
N GLY A 449 10.11 2.15 3.25
CA GLY A 449 9.65 1.95 4.63
C GLY A 449 8.81 0.68 4.85
N GLN A 450 8.13 0.17 3.81
CA GLN A 450 7.43 -1.13 3.91
C GLN A 450 8.39 -2.31 4.05
N ASP A 451 9.57 -2.24 3.43
CA ASP A 451 10.61 -3.25 3.61
C ASP A 451 11.23 -3.12 5.00
N ALA A 452 11.56 -1.90 5.45
CA ALA A 452 12.06 -1.66 6.82
C ALA A 452 11.14 -2.28 7.89
N ASN A 453 9.85 -1.95 7.80
CA ASN A 453 8.79 -2.51 8.63
C ASN A 453 8.76 -4.05 8.60
N TYR A 454 8.77 -4.64 7.41
CA TYR A 454 8.77 -6.10 7.24
C TYR A 454 10.02 -6.75 7.84
N GLN A 455 11.21 -6.18 7.60
CA GLN A 455 12.47 -6.74 8.08
C GLN A 455 12.50 -6.77 9.61
N TYR A 456 12.12 -5.69 10.29
CA TYR A 456 12.09 -5.67 11.75
C TYR A 456 11.03 -6.62 12.31
N LEU A 457 9.81 -6.63 11.75
CA LEU A 457 8.77 -7.57 12.16
C LEU A 457 9.20 -9.03 11.94
N ARG A 458 9.97 -9.32 10.89
CA ARG A 458 10.54 -10.65 10.64
C ARG A 458 11.51 -11.07 11.75
N LEU A 459 12.34 -10.15 12.27
CA LEU A 459 13.24 -10.44 13.39
C LEU A 459 12.47 -10.82 14.66
N ILE A 460 11.28 -10.26 14.86
CA ILE A 460 10.39 -10.60 15.98
C ILE A 460 9.74 -11.98 15.77
N LYS A 461 9.20 -12.21 14.57
CA LYS A 461 8.29 -13.34 14.31
C LYS A 461 8.97 -14.62 13.83
N LYS A 462 10.21 -14.54 13.36
CA LYS A 462 10.93 -15.68 12.77
C LYS A 462 12.25 -15.89 13.49
N GLN A 463 12.66 -17.15 13.58
CA GLN A 463 14.01 -17.48 14.00
C GLN A 463 14.98 -17.08 12.90
N VAL A 464 15.99 -16.30 13.28
CA VAL A 464 17.07 -15.85 12.41
C VAL A 464 18.41 -16.07 13.12
N THR A 465 19.50 -16.18 12.36
CA THR A 465 20.83 -16.27 12.96
C THR A 465 21.24 -14.92 13.57
N ALA A 466 22.21 -14.94 14.48
CA ALA A 466 22.72 -13.71 15.10
C ALA A 466 23.36 -12.78 14.05
N GLU A 467 24.04 -13.36 13.06
CA GLU A 467 24.65 -12.63 11.95
C GLU A 467 23.60 -11.94 11.08
N GLU A 468 22.51 -12.65 10.76
CA GLU A 468 21.42 -12.09 9.96
C GLU A 468 20.68 -11.00 10.74
N LYS A 469 20.43 -11.21 12.05
CA LYS A 469 19.86 -10.18 12.92
C LYS A 469 20.72 -8.91 12.90
N LYS A 470 22.02 -9.06 13.14
CA LYS A 470 22.97 -7.93 13.14
C LYS A 470 22.95 -7.19 11.81
N ARG A 471 23.04 -7.90 10.68
CA ARG A 471 23.01 -7.32 9.33
C ARG A 471 21.74 -6.51 9.07
N VAL A 472 20.57 -7.07 9.40
CA VAL A 472 19.28 -6.37 9.22
C VAL A 472 19.20 -5.11 10.07
N LEU A 473 19.65 -5.17 11.32
CA LEU A 473 19.65 -4.02 12.22
C LEU A 473 20.59 -2.89 11.72
N GLU A 474 21.77 -3.24 11.21
CA GLU A 474 22.70 -2.29 10.58
C GLU A 474 22.10 -1.66 9.31
N ASP A 475 21.45 -2.46 8.47
CA ASP A 475 20.77 -2.00 7.25
C ASP A 475 19.62 -1.02 7.58
N LEU A 476 18.87 -1.29 8.65
CA LEU A 476 17.80 -0.43 9.15
C LEU A 476 18.32 0.93 9.64
N ILE A 477 19.42 0.93 10.40
CA ILE A 477 20.07 2.18 10.87
C ILE A 477 20.55 2.99 9.66
N ALA A 478 21.18 2.35 8.67
CA ALA A 478 21.68 3.03 7.48
C ALA A 478 20.55 3.69 6.68
N TYR A 479 19.42 3.00 6.53
CA TYR A 479 18.22 3.52 5.86
C TYR A 479 17.65 4.75 6.57
N CYS A 480 17.31 4.63 7.86
CA CYS A 480 16.73 5.74 8.63
C CYS A 480 17.69 6.93 8.79
N LYS A 481 19.00 6.65 8.89
CA LYS A 481 20.04 7.69 8.86
C LYS A 481 19.99 8.51 7.58
N LEU A 482 19.88 7.84 6.43
CA LEU A 482 19.81 8.53 5.14
C LEU A 482 18.56 9.39 5.02
N ASP A 483 17.41 8.97 5.55
CA ASP A 483 16.17 9.75 5.52
C ASP A 483 16.31 11.07 6.30
N SER A 484 16.74 11.01 7.57
CA SER A 484 16.99 12.23 8.36
C SER A 484 18.13 13.10 7.81
N TYR A 485 19.20 12.50 7.25
CA TYR A 485 20.30 13.25 6.61
C TYR A 485 19.84 13.92 5.32
N GLY A 486 18.99 13.25 4.54
CA GLY A 486 18.38 13.79 3.33
C GLY A 486 17.55 15.05 3.62
N LEU A 487 16.88 15.10 4.78
CA LEU A 487 16.16 16.31 5.21
C LEU A 487 17.10 17.48 5.47
N PHE A 488 18.23 17.23 6.13
CA PHE A 488 19.29 18.22 6.31
C PHE A 488 19.81 18.74 4.97
N LEU A 489 20.13 17.85 4.03
CA LEU A 489 20.65 18.22 2.72
C LEU A 489 19.65 19.09 1.95
N ILE A 490 18.37 18.69 1.93
CA ILE A 490 17.31 19.47 1.29
C ILE A 490 17.23 20.84 1.94
N TYR A 491 17.13 20.91 3.27
CA TYR A 491 16.97 22.18 3.96
C TYR A 491 18.17 23.12 3.77
N ARG A 492 19.41 22.61 3.91
CA ARG A 492 20.64 23.38 3.68
C ARG A 492 20.67 23.98 2.28
N MET A 493 20.39 23.16 1.26
CA MET A 493 20.36 23.63 -0.13
C MET A 493 19.26 24.68 -0.35
N LEU A 494 18.09 24.52 0.26
CA LEU A 494 17.01 25.51 0.15
C LEU A 494 17.41 26.88 0.76
N LEU A 495 18.17 26.89 1.86
CA LEU A 495 18.71 28.13 2.44
C LEU A 495 19.80 28.77 1.56
N GLU A 496 20.68 27.97 0.95
CA GLU A 496 21.68 28.47 0.00
C GLU A 496 21.01 29.14 -1.21
N ARG A 497 19.93 28.53 -1.73
CA ARG A 497 19.11 29.12 -2.82
C ARG A 497 18.45 30.43 -2.42
N LEU A 498 17.95 30.55 -1.18
CA LEU A 498 17.39 31.80 -0.67
C LEU A 498 18.43 32.92 -0.56
N SER A 499 19.70 32.58 -0.37
CA SER A 499 20.79 33.54 -0.15
C SER A 499 21.43 34.05 -1.45
N VAL A 500 21.24 33.34 -2.57
CA VAL A 500 21.85 33.64 -3.88
C VAL A 500 20.89 34.38 -4.84
N ILE A 501 19.58 34.31 -4.57
CA ILE A 501 18.52 35.02 -5.30
C ILE A 501 18.17 36.30 -4.56
#